data_AF-A0AAW2NH35-F1
#
_entry.id   AF-A0AAW2NH35-F1
#
_cell.length_a   1.000
_cell.length_b   1.000
_cell.length_c   1.000
_cell.angle_alpha   90.00
_cell.angle_beta   90.00
_cell.angle_gamma   90.00
#
_symmetry.space_group_name_H-M   'P 1'
#
loop_
_entity.id
_entity.type
_entity.pdbx_description
1 polymer ?
#
loop_
_entity_poly.entity_id
_entity_poly.type
_entity_poly.pdbx_seq_one_letter_code
_entity_poly.pdbx_strand_id
1 'polypeptide(L)'
;MDMFLWLVAIITLQSARNISAEFQRFEHPTNGDGTLRFLVVGDWGRKGEFNQSRVAFQMGRIGEELDIDFVVSTGDNFYDDGLKGEDDPNFLHSFANIYTANSLQKQWFAGNYYMA
;
A
#
# COMPACT_ATOMS: atom_id res chain seq x y z
N MET A 1 25.85 -40.26 -25.38
CA MET A 1 24.69 -39.82 -24.57
C MET A 1 25.04 -38.45 -24.01
N ASP A 2 25.40 -37.49 -24.87
CA ASP A 2 26.20 -36.33 -24.42
C ASP A 2 25.68 -35.03 -25.00
N MET A 3 25.37 -34.96 -26.30
CA MET A 3 24.88 -33.72 -26.93
C MET A 3 23.50 -33.26 -26.44
N PHE A 4 22.61 -34.20 -26.14
CA PHE A 4 21.24 -33.90 -25.68
C PHE A 4 21.24 -33.30 -24.25
N LEU A 5 22.11 -33.80 -23.37
CA LEU A 5 22.24 -33.28 -22.01
C LEU A 5 22.82 -31.86 -22.01
N TRP A 6 23.81 -31.59 -22.86
CA TRP A 6 24.34 -30.23 -23.05
C TRP A 6 23.31 -29.26 -23.62
N LEU A 7 22.47 -29.71 -24.56
CA LEU A 7 21.40 -28.89 -25.13
C LEU A 7 20.36 -28.50 -24.07
N VAL A 8 19.94 -29.47 -23.25
CA VAL A 8 19.00 -29.24 -22.14
C VAL A 8 19.62 -28.28 -21.11
N ALA A 9 20.90 -28.44 -20.75
CA ALA A 9 21.59 -27.57 -19.81
C ALA A 9 21.63 -26.11 -20.30
N ILE A 10 21.92 -25.87 -21.59
CA ILE A 10 21.94 -24.53 -22.19
C ILE A 10 20.54 -23.89 -22.19
N ILE A 11 19.50 -24.67 -22.51
CA ILE A 11 18.10 -24.19 -22.48
C ILE A 11 17.68 -23.84 -21.04
N THR A 12 18.10 -24.61 -20.04
CA THR A 12 17.83 -24.29 -18.63
C THR A 12 18.60 -23.06 -18.14
N LEU A 13 19.81 -22.82 -18.64
CA LEU A 13 20.60 -21.63 -18.26
C LEU A 13 20.03 -20.34 -18.87
N GLN A 14 19.47 -20.40 -20.08
CA GLN A 14 18.83 -19.26 -20.74
C GLN A 14 17.43 -18.95 -20.21
N SER A 15 16.79 -19.90 -19.51
CA SER A 15 15.49 -19.70 -18.86
C SER A 15 15.60 -19.23 -17.40
N ALA A 16 16.82 -19.03 -16.89
CA ALA A 16 17.06 -18.30 -15.65
C ALA A 16 16.64 -16.84 -15.84
N ARG A 17 15.39 -16.53 -15.50
CA ARG A 17 14.87 -15.16 -15.50
C ARG A 17 15.69 -14.34 -14.51
N ASN A 18 16.17 -13.17 -14.95
CA ASN A 18 16.64 -12.15 -14.02
C ASN A 18 15.43 -11.71 -13.17
N ILE A 19 15.33 -12.23 -11.94
CA ILE A 19 14.40 -11.71 -10.96
C ILE A 19 15.02 -10.39 -10.48
N SER A 20 14.56 -9.28 -11.05
CA SER A 20 14.86 -7.97 -10.47
C SER A 20 14.06 -7.86 -9.17
N ALA A 21 14.75 -7.91 -8.05
CA ALA A 21 14.20 -7.60 -6.72
C ALA A 21 14.22 -6.09 -6.45
N GLU A 22 14.21 -5.26 -7.50
CA GLU A 22 14.21 -3.82 -7.35
C GLU A 22 12.84 -3.34 -6.88
N PHE A 23 12.82 -2.60 -5.76
CA PHE A 23 11.63 -1.90 -5.32
C PHE A 23 11.18 -0.91 -6.39
N GLN A 24 9.88 -0.86 -6.62
CA GLN A 24 9.29 0.17 -7.46
C GLN A 24 9.63 1.54 -6.88
N ARG A 25 10.37 2.34 -7.64
CA ARG A 25 10.65 3.73 -7.32
C ARG A 25 9.54 4.59 -7.91
N PHE A 26 9.03 5.51 -7.11
CA PHE A 26 8.06 6.50 -7.55
C PHE A 26 8.66 7.88 -7.30
N GLU A 27 8.61 8.73 -8.32
CA GLU A 27 9.00 10.13 -8.22
C GLU A 27 7.78 10.94 -7.79
N HIS A 28 7.88 11.65 -6.67
CA HIS A 28 6.88 12.63 -6.24
C HIS A 28 7.52 14.01 -6.20
N PRO A 29 7.02 15.01 -6.94
CA PRO A 29 7.57 16.35 -6.89
C PRO A 29 7.35 16.95 -5.50
N THR A 30 8.31 17.73 -5.02
CA THR A 30 8.09 18.53 -3.81
C THR A 30 7.09 19.64 -4.08
N ASN A 31 6.47 20.13 -3.01
CA ASN A 31 5.68 21.36 -3.04
C ASN A 31 6.52 22.55 -3.53
N GLY A 32 5.84 23.66 -3.89
CA GLY A 32 6.51 24.86 -4.41
C GLY A 32 7.54 25.50 -3.46
N ASP A 33 7.53 25.12 -2.18
CA ASP A 33 8.47 25.49 -1.13
C ASP A 33 9.59 24.46 -0.89
N GLY A 34 9.65 23.38 -1.69
CA GLY A 34 10.62 22.30 -1.55
C GLY A 34 10.27 21.26 -0.49
N THR A 35 9.08 21.31 0.12
CA THR A 35 8.68 20.37 1.17
C THR A 35 7.89 19.17 0.62
N LEU A 36 7.85 18.11 1.42
CA LEU A 36 7.02 16.93 1.22
C LEU A 36 6.30 16.61 2.53
N ARG A 37 4.99 16.41 2.49
CA ARG A 37 4.13 16.24 3.66
C ARG A 37 3.26 15.00 3.47
N PHE A 38 3.42 14.02 4.33
CA PHE A 38 2.65 12.78 4.25
C PHE A 38 2.34 12.25 5.64
N LEU A 39 1.26 11.48 5.74
CA LEU A 39 0.91 10.75 6.96
C LEU A 39 1.37 9.29 6.85
N VAL A 40 1.70 8.71 7.99
CA VAL A 40 2.04 7.29 8.11
C VAL A 40 1.09 6.65 9.11
N VAL A 41 0.47 5.54 8.74
CA VAL A 41 -0.48 4.79 9.59
C VAL A 41 -0.25 3.28 9.44
N GLY A 42 -0.44 2.52 10.52
CA GLY A 42 -0.36 1.06 10.53
C GLY A 42 -1.46 0.49 11.41
N ASP A 43 -1.71 -0.81 11.29
CA ASP A 43 -2.53 -1.58 12.22
C ASP A 43 -3.95 -1.02 12.43
N TRP A 44 -4.67 -0.74 11.35
CA TRP A 44 -5.84 0.13 11.45
C TRP A 44 -7.20 -0.51 11.15
N GLY A 45 -7.35 -1.41 10.17
CA GLY A 45 -8.67 -1.74 9.63
C GLY A 45 -9.53 -2.64 10.51
N ARG A 46 -10.34 -2.00 11.36
CA ARG A 46 -11.24 -2.66 12.32
C ARG A 46 -12.64 -2.03 12.29
N LYS A 47 -13.16 -1.67 11.12
CA LYS A 47 -14.54 -1.18 10.92
C LYS A 47 -14.91 0.04 11.79
N GLY A 48 -13.93 0.89 12.10
CA GLY A 48 -14.08 2.05 12.97
C GLY A 48 -13.85 1.79 14.47
N GLU A 49 -13.71 0.52 14.87
CA GLU A 49 -13.46 0.11 16.25
C GLU A 49 -12.01 0.36 16.69
N PHE A 50 -11.72 0.13 17.97
CA PHE A 50 -10.36 0.25 18.55
C PHE A 50 -9.71 1.62 18.30
N ASN A 51 -10.51 2.68 18.38
CA ASN A 51 -10.13 4.07 18.10
C ASN A 51 -9.81 4.37 16.63
N GLN A 52 -10.02 3.45 15.69
CA GLN A 52 -9.75 3.70 14.28
C GLN A 52 -10.46 4.96 13.77
N SER A 53 -11.75 5.14 14.07
CA SER A 53 -12.50 6.35 13.67
C SER A 53 -11.95 7.64 14.32
N ARG A 54 -11.41 7.54 15.54
CA ARG A 54 -10.79 8.70 16.22
C ARG A 54 -9.46 9.08 15.58
N VAL A 55 -8.66 8.07 15.20
CA VAL A 55 -7.41 8.27 14.45
C VAL A 55 -7.73 8.88 13.08
N ALA A 56 -8.71 8.33 12.35
CA ALA A 56 -9.15 8.86 11.05
C ALA A 56 -9.59 10.33 11.15
N PHE A 57 -10.32 10.69 12.20
CA PHE A 57 -10.71 12.09 12.47
C PHE A 57 -9.48 13.00 12.67
N GLN A 58 -8.49 12.59 13.47
CA GLN A 58 -7.28 13.39 13.66
C GLN A 58 -6.42 13.46 12.40
N MET A 59 -6.30 12.36 11.67
CA MET A 59 -5.64 12.34 10.36
C MET A 59 -6.30 13.32 9.39
N GLY A 60 -7.64 13.39 9.37
CA GLY A 60 -8.35 14.36 8.54
C GLY A 60 -8.02 15.82 8.90
N ARG A 61 -8.00 16.15 10.19
CA ARG A 61 -7.65 17.50 10.67
C ARG A 61 -6.21 17.87 10.33
N ILE A 62 -5.25 16.99 10.62
CA ILE A 62 -3.84 17.24 10.34
C ILE A 62 -3.57 17.24 8.83
N GLY A 63 -4.27 16.38 8.08
CA GLY A 63 -4.19 16.33 6.62
C GLY A 63 -4.62 17.64 5.97
N GLU A 64 -5.64 18.30 6.54
CA GLU A 64 -6.10 19.62 6.09
C GLU A 64 -5.14 20.73 6.51
N GLU A 65 -4.71 20.75 7.77
CA GLU A 65 -3.78 21.75 8.30
C GLU A 65 -2.44 21.78 7.55
N LEU A 66 -1.92 20.61 7.18
CA LEU A 66 -0.64 20.47 6.51
C LEU A 66 -0.74 20.45 4.99
N ASP A 67 -1.94 20.33 4.41
CA ASP A 67 -2.16 20.01 2.99
C ASP A 67 -1.25 18.86 2.53
N ILE A 68 -1.53 17.66 3.03
CA ILE A 68 -0.69 16.49 2.76
C ILE A 68 -0.73 16.07 1.28
N ASP A 69 0.37 15.49 0.83
CA ASP A 69 0.58 14.98 -0.53
C ASP A 69 0.00 13.56 -0.70
N PHE A 70 0.26 12.69 0.28
CA PHE A 70 -0.18 11.29 0.27
C PHE A 70 -0.19 10.67 1.68
N VAL A 71 -0.67 9.42 1.77
CA VAL A 71 -0.65 8.60 2.98
C VAL A 71 0.13 7.30 2.72
N VAL A 72 0.95 6.88 3.68
CA VAL A 72 1.65 5.59 3.67
C VAL A 72 1.02 4.68 4.71
N SER A 73 0.52 3.51 4.27
CA SER A 73 0.11 2.42 5.15
C SER A 73 1.23 1.41 5.34
N THR A 74 1.66 1.18 6.57
CA THR A 74 2.78 0.27 6.90
C THR A 74 2.38 -1.20 6.95
N GLY A 75 1.08 -1.53 6.91
CA GLY A 75 0.61 -2.91 6.93
C GLY A 75 -0.54 -3.12 7.91
N ASP A 76 -1.00 -4.38 7.97
CA ASP A 76 -2.10 -4.83 8.81
C ASP A 76 -3.37 -3.99 8.60
N ASN A 77 -3.71 -3.87 7.32
CA ASN A 77 -4.74 -2.97 6.80
C ASN A 77 -6.16 -3.46 7.13
N PHE A 78 -6.38 -4.77 7.27
CA PHE A 78 -7.70 -5.36 7.42
C PHE A 78 -7.66 -6.53 8.40
N TYR A 79 -8.18 -6.32 9.60
CA TYR A 79 -8.24 -7.33 10.64
C TYR A 79 -9.61 -8.04 10.65
N ASP A 80 -9.68 -9.32 11.08
CA ASP A 80 -8.55 -10.15 11.52
C ASP A 80 -7.86 -10.94 10.39
N ASP A 81 -8.60 -11.29 9.34
CA ASP A 81 -8.17 -12.25 8.30
C ASP A 81 -7.86 -11.61 6.93
N GLY A 82 -7.68 -10.29 6.86
CA GLY A 82 -7.48 -9.59 5.59
C GLY A 82 -8.76 -9.42 4.75
N LEU A 83 -8.58 -9.09 3.47
CA LEU A 83 -9.66 -9.09 2.47
C LEU A 83 -9.72 -10.45 1.77
N LYS A 84 -10.94 -10.91 1.46
CA LYS A 84 -11.20 -12.17 0.77
C LYS A 84 -11.19 -12.07 -0.75
N GLY A 85 -11.14 -10.85 -1.29
CA GLY A 85 -11.15 -10.54 -2.71
C GLY A 85 -11.42 -9.07 -2.97
N GLU A 86 -11.44 -8.68 -4.24
CA GLU A 86 -11.66 -7.30 -4.69
C GLU A 86 -13.02 -6.73 -4.24
N ASP A 87 -14.03 -7.58 -4.13
CA ASP A 87 -15.40 -7.21 -3.73
C ASP A 87 -15.68 -7.37 -2.23
N ASP A 88 -14.65 -7.58 -1.39
CA ASP A 88 -14.87 -7.78 0.05
C ASP A 88 -15.42 -6.50 0.70
N PRO A 89 -16.62 -6.54 1.32
CA PRO A 89 -17.23 -5.37 1.95
C PRO A 89 -16.41 -4.81 3.12
N ASN A 90 -15.45 -5.55 3.66
CA ASN A 90 -14.50 -5.03 4.65
C ASN A 90 -13.66 -3.89 4.10
N PHE A 91 -13.42 -3.79 2.80
CA PHE A 91 -12.78 -2.60 2.21
C PHE A 91 -13.62 -1.35 2.50
N LEU A 92 -14.92 -1.42 2.24
CA LEU A 92 -15.85 -0.32 2.51
C LEU A 92 -15.92 -0.03 4.01
N HIS A 93 -16.11 -1.06 4.83
CA HIS A 93 -16.34 -0.88 6.27
C HIS A 93 -15.10 -0.42 7.04
N SER A 94 -13.91 -0.90 6.67
CA SER A 94 -12.67 -0.62 7.39
C SER A 94 -11.84 0.48 6.75
N PHE A 95 -12.05 0.85 5.49
CA PHE A 95 -11.27 1.90 4.83
C PHE A 95 -12.16 3.03 4.32
N ALA A 96 -12.95 2.81 3.27
CA ALA A 96 -13.60 3.89 2.55
C ALA A 96 -14.64 4.67 3.38
N ASN A 97 -15.37 4.00 4.28
CA ASN A 97 -16.32 4.65 5.19
C ASN A 97 -15.67 5.24 6.45
N ILE A 98 -14.39 4.97 6.69
CA ILE A 98 -13.68 5.43 7.90
C ILE A 98 -12.84 6.68 7.61
N TYR A 99 -12.07 6.65 6.52
CA TYR A 99 -11.16 7.75 6.13
C TYR A 99 -11.82 8.70 5.13
N THR A 100 -12.92 9.33 5.54
CA THR A 100 -13.83 10.10 4.67
C THR A 100 -13.46 11.58 4.52
N ALA A 101 -12.51 12.08 5.30
CA ALA A 101 -12.11 13.49 5.22
C ALA A 101 -11.57 13.84 3.82
N ASN A 102 -11.94 15.02 3.29
CA ASN A 102 -11.50 15.48 1.96
C ASN A 102 -9.97 15.53 1.85
N SER A 103 -9.29 15.92 2.93
CA SER A 103 -7.82 15.95 3.03
C SER A 103 -7.16 14.56 2.93
N LEU A 104 -7.92 13.47 3.14
CA LEU A 104 -7.46 12.10 3.00
C LEU A 104 -7.83 11.47 1.65
N GLN A 105 -8.57 12.18 0.78
CA GLN A 105 -8.86 11.77 -0.60
C GLN A 105 -7.65 12.04 -1.51
N LYS A 106 -6.51 11.51 -1.10
CA LYS A 106 -5.18 11.61 -1.73
C LYS A 106 -4.70 10.19 -2.05
N GLN A 107 -3.53 10.05 -2.68
CA GLN A 107 -2.96 8.73 -2.94
C GLN A 107 -2.62 8.01 -1.61
N TRP A 108 -2.99 6.74 -1.51
CA TRP A 108 -2.54 5.84 -0.45
C TRP A 108 -1.53 4.85 -1.01
N PHE A 109 -0.37 4.74 -0.38
CA PHE A 109 0.63 3.72 -0.65
C PHE A 109 0.57 2.68 0.45
N ALA A 110 0.16 1.46 0.12
CA ALA A 110 0.09 0.38 1.09
C ALA A 110 1.13 -0.69 0.79
N GLY A 111 1.74 -1.24 1.84
CA GLY A 111 2.60 -2.42 1.72
C GLY A 111 1.87 -3.62 1.11
N ASN A 112 2.55 -4.32 0.21
CA ASN A 112 2.02 -5.42 -0.62
C ASN A 112 1.54 -6.68 0.12
N TYR A 113 1.40 -6.68 1.43
CA TYR A 113 1.00 -7.90 2.14
C TYR A 113 -0.50 -8.17 2.13
N TYR A 114 -1.36 -7.15 1.95
CA TYR A 114 -2.83 -7.33 1.98
C TYR A 114 -3.62 -6.25 1.23
N MET A 115 -3.19 -5.86 0.03
CA MET A 115 -4.08 -5.20 -0.94
C MET A 115 -4.28 -6.21 -2.06
N ALA A 116 -5.52 -6.66 -2.24
CA ALA A 116 -5.92 -7.39 -3.45
C ALA A 116 -5.80 -6.48 -4.67
#